data_AF-A0A1M7Q4S7-F1
#
_entry.id   AF-A0A1M7Q4S7-F1
#
_cell.length_a   1.000
_cell.length_b   1.000
_cell.length_c   1.000
_cell.angle_alpha   90.00
_cell.angle_beta   90.00
_cell.angle_gamma   90.00
#
_symmetry.space_group_name_H-M   'P 1'
#
loop_
_entity.id
_entity.type
_entity.pdbx_description
1 polymer ?
#
loop_
_entity_poly.entity_id
_entity_poly.type
_entity_poly.pdbx_seq_one_letter_code
_entity_poly.pdbx_strand_id
1 'polypeptide(L)'
;MDIDVVLELLRRQGGQFWQLTTREELAEWILTEHPEAAALEDFPAAVEAMPIALRVAGQGGLYAEAMTFAGAVIRTAVPLAARTAGRNWMLSVWRPDGPDPRVRLTVGLPEVLDLTTRDGDLYAWAALSGSAVRAALASGSLSADEMERRGLIESMRPYKTLGEYDAVAYQGTLDAIRWLYAQPAGLTAARLLCAQLVADGRFPHRKNYEPAAVAEAWAIHEAAGQGRRGFDRPYRGKPADGVYPELIPVGAAARAAAIGEHDALCRQLRDHLAAAGIAAGELVAVPADLAWRDRAGGQVIAEVKSCLAGADADRLRLGLGQVLDYRQRLAARGVAAKAVLLVSRVRDPAWFDICAGVGVTLLAGDDEKAWRLA
;
A
#
# COMPACT_ATOMS: atom_id res chain seq x y z
N MET A 1 1.85 -13.08 -20.69
CA MET A 1 2.81 -12.59 -21.68
C MET A 1 4.16 -13.15 -21.31
N ASP A 2 4.97 -13.58 -22.28
CA ASP A 2 6.29 -14.18 -22.04
C ASP A 2 7.38 -13.09 -21.92
N ILE A 3 8.42 -13.35 -21.11
CA ILE A 3 9.59 -12.48 -20.94
C ILE A 3 10.32 -12.23 -22.26
N ASP A 4 10.40 -13.23 -23.15
CA ASP A 4 11.07 -13.07 -24.45
C ASP A 4 10.36 -12.04 -25.35
N VAL A 5 9.02 -12.00 -25.27
CA VAL A 5 8.20 -11.01 -25.99
C VAL A 5 8.47 -9.61 -25.44
N VAL A 6 8.56 -9.46 -24.11
CA VAL A 6 8.86 -8.18 -23.46
C VAL A 6 10.26 -7.70 -23.85
N LEU A 7 11.26 -8.59 -23.82
CA LEU A 7 12.64 -8.26 -24.19
C LEU A 7 12.73 -7.80 -25.65
N GLU A 8 12.06 -8.46 -26.58
CA GLU A 8 12.04 -8.06 -27.99
C GLU A 8 11.42 -6.66 -28.18
N LEU A 9 10.34 -6.36 -27.45
CA LEU A 9 9.73 -5.03 -27.47
C LEU A 9 10.66 -3.93 -26.92
N LEU A 10 11.50 -4.26 -25.93
CA LEU A 10 12.47 -3.33 -25.32
C LEU A 10 13.77 -3.19 -26.13
N ARG A 11 14.14 -4.19 -26.95
CA ARG A 11 15.37 -4.18 -27.77
C ARG A 11 15.46 -3.01 -28.74
N ARG A 12 14.32 -2.50 -29.20
CA ARG A 12 14.23 -1.42 -30.20
C ARG A 12 14.60 -0.04 -29.65
N GLN A 13 14.93 0.07 -28.36
CA GLN A 13 15.10 1.34 -27.67
C GLN A 13 16.55 1.60 -27.25
N GLY A 14 17.06 2.80 -27.53
CA GLY A 14 18.47 3.20 -27.38
C GLY A 14 18.74 4.32 -26.38
N GLY A 15 17.83 4.59 -25.44
CA GLY A 15 17.94 5.73 -24.53
C GLY A 15 18.98 5.59 -23.40
N GLN A 16 19.29 6.71 -22.74
CA GLN A 16 20.17 6.76 -21.55
C GLN A 16 19.58 6.02 -20.33
N PHE A 17 18.32 5.60 -20.39
CA PHE A 17 17.67 4.84 -19.33
C PHE A 17 18.40 3.54 -18.98
N TRP A 18 19.05 2.92 -19.97
CA TRP A 18 19.84 1.69 -19.80
C TRP A 18 21.11 1.85 -18.96
N GLN A 19 21.45 3.08 -18.54
CA GLN A 19 22.51 3.31 -17.54
C GLN A 19 22.03 3.05 -16.11
N LEU A 20 20.72 2.91 -15.89
CA LEU A 20 20.12 2.79 -14.57
C LEU A 20 19.62 1.38 -14.24
N THR A 21 19.44 0.53 -15.26
CA THR A 21 18.91 -0.84 -15.18
C THR A 21 19.22 -1.62 -16.46
N THR A 22 19.03 -2.94 -16.44
CA THR A 22 19.11 -3.82 -17.61
C THR A 22 17.73 -4.08 -18.24
N ARG A 23 17.70 -4.71 -19.43
CA ARG A 23 16.42 -5.06 -20.08
C ARG A 23 15.73 -6.20 -19.34
N GLU A 24 16.54 -7.11 -18.81
CA GLU A 24 16.13 -8.29 -18.06
C GLU A 24 15.47 -7.89 -16.74
N GLU A 25 16.14 -7.04 -15.94
CA GLU A 25 15.58 -6.48 -14.70
C GLU A 25 14.25 -5.75 -14.96
N LEU A 26 14.18 -4.96 -16.05
CA LEU A 26 12.97 -4.25 -16.40
C LEU A 26 11.84 -5.19 -16.83
N ALA A 27 12.16 -6.24 -17.59
CA ALA A 27 11.18 -7.23 -18.02
C ALA A 27 10.63 -8.05 -16.84
N GLU A 28 11.49 -8.45 -15.90
CA GLU A 28 11.10 -9.09 -14.65
C GLU A 28 10.17 -8.18 -13.83
N TRP A 29 10.54 -6.90 -13.68
CA TRP A 29 9.71 -5.93 -12.97
C TRP A 29 8.33 -5.74 -13.63
N ILE A 30 8.26 -5.71 -14.97
CA ILE A 30 6.99 -5.61 -15.72
C ILE A 30 6.08 -6.81 -15.41
N LEU A 31 6.64 -8.02 -15.38
CA LEU A 31 5.89 -9.27 -15.26
C LEU A 31 5.65 -9.72 -13.81
N THR A 32 6.24 -9.05 -12.83
CA THR A 32 6.02 -9.34 -11.41
C THR A 32 4.56 -9.13 -11.02
N GLU A 33 3.90 -10.15 -10.45
CA GLU A 33 2.49 -10.11 -10.03
C GLU A 33 2.23 -9.11 -8.90
N HIS A 34 3.17 -9.01 -7.97
CA HIS A 34 3.11 -8.15 -6.79
C HIS A 34 4.36 -7.27 -6.71
N PRO A 35 4.44 -6.25 -7.55
CA PRO A 35 5.59 -5.37 -7.51
C PRO A 35 5.68 -4.65 -6.18
N GLU A 36 6.89 -4.63 -5.61
CA GLU A 36 7.18 -3.69 -4.54
C GLU A 36 7.03 -2.27 -5.10
N ALA A 37 6.10 -1.51 -4.53
CA ALA A 37 5.93 -0.11 -4.85
C ALA A 37 7.18 0.64 -4.37
N ALA A 38 7.70 1.55 -5.20
CA ALA A 38 8.87 2.36 -4.84
C ALA A 38 8.67 3.03 -3.46
N ALA A 39 9.68 2.93 -2.59
CA ALA A 39 9.55 3.31 -1.19
C ALA A 39 9.34 4.82 -1.06
N LEU A 40 8.75 5.28 0.05
CA LEU A 40 8.60 6.71 0.31
C LEU A 40 9.99 7.36 0.46
N GLU A 41 10.91 6.64 1.08
CA GLU A 41 12.29 7.03 1.36
C GLU A 41 13.12 7.24 0.09
N ASP A 42 12.72 6.61 -1.02
CA ASP A 42 13.35 6.80 -2.33
C ASP A 42 13.12 8.22 -2.87
N PHE A 43 12.14 8.95 -2.32
CA PHE A 43 11.80 10.31 -2.74
C PHE A 43 11.74 11.25 -1.51
N PRO A 44 12.87 11.82 -1.07
CA PRO A 44 12.95 12.64 0.16
C PRO A 44 11.93 13.78 0.23
N ALA A 45 11.63 14.42 -0.91
CA ALA A 45 10.62 15.46 -0.98
C ALA A 45 9.20 14.96 -0.61
N ALA A 46 8.87 13.69 -0.86
CA ALA A 46 7.59 13.10 -0.40
C ALA A 46 7.58 12.88 1.12
N VAL A 47 8.71 12.54 1.73
CA VAL A 47 8.82 12.46 3.20
C VAL A 47 8.52 13.83 3.82
N GLU A 48 9.07 14.90 3.27
CA GLU A 48 8.80 16.28 3.71
C GLU A 48 7.33 16.69 3.51
N ALA A 49 6.68 16.20 2.45
CA ALA A 49 5.26 16.49 2.17
C ALA A 49 4.28 15.72 3.08
N MET A 50 4.74 14.71 3.83
CA MET A 50 3.88 13.79 4.59
C MET A 50 2.91 14.48 5.58
N PRO A 51 3.31 15.51 6.37
CA PRO A 51 2.37 16.17 7.28
C PRO A 51 1.20 16.87 6.57
N ILE A 52 1.44 17.40 5.37
CA ILE A 52 0.38 17.99 4.53
C ILE A 52 -0.47 16.87 3.93
N ALA A 53 0.17 15.83 3.41
CA ALA A 53 -0.49 14.69 2.81
C ALA A 53 -1.47 13.98 3.77
N LEU A 54 -1.10 13.79 5.04
CA LEU A 54 -1.98 13.22 6.07
C LEU A 54 -3.24 14.07 6.29
N ARG A 55 -3.12 15.41 6.26
CA ARG A 55 -4.28 16.30 6.37
C ARG A 55 -5.17 16.21 5.13
N VAL A 56 -4.57 16.26 3.94
CA VAL A 56 -5.30 16.19 2.67
C VAL A 56 -6.02 14.85 2.52
N ALA A 57 -5.33 13.74 2.80
CA ALA A 57 -5.91 12.39 2.77
C ALA A 57 -7.05 12.24 3.79
N GLY A 58 -6.92 12.82 4.99
CA GLY A 58 -7.96 12.80 6.02
C GLY A 58 -9.19 13.65 5.70
N GLN A 59 -9.03 14.73 4.93
CA GLN A 59 -10.15 15.57 4.46
C GLN A 59 -10.93 14.94 3.31
N GLY A 60 -10.28 14.05 2.52
CA GLY A 60 -10.88 13.43 1.36
C GLY A 60 -11.14 14.42 0.21
N GLY A 61 -12.14 14.12 -0.62
CA GLY A 61 -12.53 14.92 -1.78
C GLY A 61 -11.76 14.58 -3.06
N LEU A 62 -12.25 15.13 -4.18
CA LEU A 62 -11.80 14.78 -5.52
C LEU A 62 -10.30 15.00 -5.74
N TYR A 63 -9.73 16.05 -5.14
CA TYR A 63 -8.29 16.29 -5.22
C TYR A 63 -7.47 15.21 -4.52
N ALA A 64 -7.82 14.87 -3.27
CA ALA A 64 -7.14 13.82 -2.53
C ALA A 64 -7.25 12.47 -3.26
N GLU A 65 -8.42 12.18 -3.86
CA GLU A 65 -8.64 10.99 -4.65
C GLU A 65 -7.81 10.93 -5.94
N ALA A 66 -7.75 12.04 -6.68
CA ALA A 66 -6.93 12.16 -7.89
C ALA A 66 -5.44 11.97 -7.56
N MET A 67 -4.96 12.67 -6.52
CA MET A 67 -3.56 12.58 -6.09
C MET A 67 -3.20 11.21 -5.53
N THR A 68 -4.11 10.58 -4.77
CA THR A 68 -3.95 9.20 -4.27
C THR A 68 -3.78 8.21 -5.43
N PHE A 69 -4.62 8.34 -6.47
CA PHE A 69 -4.56 7.43 -7.62
C PHE A 69 -3.35 7.72 -8.50
N ALA A 70 -3.02 8.98 -8.76
CA ALA A 70 -1.81 9.35 -9.48
C ALA A 70 -0.54 8.83 -8.78
N GLY A 71 -0.46 8.98 -7.45
CA GLY A 71 0.63 8.42 -6.65
C GLY A 71 0.71 6.89 -6.76
N ALA A 72 -0.43 6.19 -6.74
CA ALA A 72 -0.47 4.74 -6.95
C ALA A 72 0.10 4.34 -8.33
N VAL A 73 -0.33 5.00 -9.39
CA VAL A 73 0.13 4.71 -10.77
C VAL A 73 1.61 5.01 -10.93
N ILE A 74 2.11 6.15 -10.42
CA ILE A 74 3.53 6.49 -10.45
C ILE A 74 4.36 5.37 -9.82
N ARG A 75 3.98 4.90 -8.62
CA ARG A 75 4.77 3.94 -7.85
C ARG A 75 4.76 2.52 -8.41
N THR A 76 3.70 2.16 -9.14
CA THR A 76 3.47 0.78 -9.59
C THR A 76 3.68 0.59 -11.08
N ALA A 77 3.48 1.63 -11.90
CA ALA A 77 3.54 1.54 -13.37
C ALA A 77 4.71 2.32 -13.99
N VAL A 78 5.33 3.27 -13.28
CA VAL A 78 6.48 4.02 -13.82
C VAL A 78 7.80 3.39 -13.35
N PRO A 79 8.68 2.94 -14.26
CA PRO A 79 9.91 2.27 -13.88
C PRO A 79 10.91 3.23 -13.26
N LEU A 80 11.53 2.81 -12.16
CA LEU A 80 12.50 3.60 -11.40
C LEU A 80 12.00 5.02 -11.09
N ALA A 81 10.70 5.16 -10.78
CA ALA A 81 10.00 6.44 -10.76
C ALA A 81 10.76 7.54 -10.00
N ALA A 82 11.20 7.28 -8.77
CA ALA A 82 11.92 8.26 -7.96
C ALA A 82 13.24 8.75 -8.62
N ARG A 83 13.99 7.84 -9.27
CA ARG A 83 15.29 8.14 -9.90
C ARG A 83 15.15 8.89 -11.22
N THR A 84 14.00 8.78 -11.87
CA THR A 84 13.75 9.32 -13.22
C THR A 84 12.75 10.48 -13.26
N ALA A 85 12.25 10.92 -12.10
CA ALA A 85 11.33 12.05 -11.97
C ALA A 85 11.90 13.33 -12.59
N GLY A 86 11.12 13.99 -13.44
CA GLY A 86 11.53 15.19 -14.19
C GLY A 86 12.53 14.95 -15.33
N ARG A 87 12.98 13.70 -15.52
CA ARG A 87 13.91 13.31 -16.60
C ARG A 87 13.25 12.44 -17.65
N ASN A 88 12.46 11.46 -17.24
CA ASN A 88 11.76 10.54 -18.13
C ASN A 88 10.25 10.59 -17.95
N TRP A 89 9.76 11.24 -16.90
CA TRP A 89 8.33 11.42 -16.65
C TRP A 89 8.09 12.66 -15.77
N MET A 90 6.85 13.13 -15.75
CA MET A 90 6.39 14.18 -14.84
C MET A 90 4.92 14.05 -14.48
N LEU A 91 4.57 14.58 -13.33
CA LEU A 91 3.20 14.86 -12.94
C LEU A 91 2.97 16.37 -13.04
N SER A 92 1.88 16.77 -13.70
CA SER A 92 1.44 18.16 -13.74
C SER A 92 0.05 18.26 -13.12
N VAL A 93 -0.15 19.27 -12.26
CA VAL A 93 -1.43 19.55 -11.63
C VAL A 93 -1.91 20.90 -12.13
N TRP A 94 -3.00 20.90 -12.90
CA TRP A 94 -3.59 22.11 -13.44
C TRP A 94 -4.83 22.49 -12.65
N ARG A 95 -4.94 23.76 -12.27
CA ARG A 95 -6.10 24.34 -11.59
C ARG A 95 -6.58 25.57 -12.38
N PRO A 96 -7.26 25.38 -13.52
CA PRO A 96 -7.75 26.51 -14.32
C PRO A 96 -8.91 27.18 -13.59
N ASP A 97 -8.64 28.25 -12.83
CA ASP A 97 -9.58 29.20 -12.21
C ASP A 97 -10.80 28.61 -11.45
N GLY A 98 -10.78 27.31 -11.14
CA GLY A 98 -11.85 26.56 -10.50
C GLY A 98 -11.31 25.56 -9.47
N PRO A 99 -12.20 25.01 -8.61
CA PRO A 99 -11.82 24.12 -7.51
C PRO A 99 -11.33 22.74 -7.99
N ASP A 100 -11.59 22.40 -9.24
CA ASP A 100 -11.39 21.05 -9.78
C ASP A 100 -9.98 20.86 -10.35
N PRO A 101 -9.18 19.96 -9.76
CA PRO A 101 -7.83 19.70 -10.21
C PRO A 101 -7.84 18.80 -11.44
N ARG A 102 -7.07 19.17 -12.46
CA ARG A 102 -6.66 18.25 -13.52
C ARG A 102 -5.28 17.71 -13.20
N VAL A 103 -5.16 16.40 -13.05
CA VAL A 103 -3.87 15.74 -12.75
C VAL A 103 -3.45 14.93 -13.96
N ARG A 104 -2.24 15.19 -14.48
CA ARG A 104 -1.73 14.56 -15.70
C ARG A 104 -0.37 13.92 -15.46
N LEU A 105 -0.25 12.64 -15.78
CA LEU A 105 1.02 11.91 -15.82
C LEU A 105 1.50 11.79 -17.26
N THR A 106 2.70 12.32 -17.52
CA THR A 106 3.39 12.22 -18.81
C THR A 106 4.63 11.36 -18.62
N VAL A 107 4.80 10.35 -19.47
CA VAL A 107 5.95 9.44 -19.44
C VAL A 107 6.55 9.42 -20.84
N GLY A 108 7.84 9.78 -20.97
CA GLY A 108 8.43 10.08 -22.27
C GLY A 108 7.74 11.29 -22.93
N LEU A 109 7.34 11.14 -24.19
CA LEU A 109 6.62 12.16 -24.94
C LEU A 109 5.10 12.24 -24.63
N PRO A 110 4.36 11.11 -24.54
CA PRO A 110 2.90 11.18 -24.40
C PRO A 110 2.40 11.21 -22.95
N GLU A 111 1.16 11.67 -22.84
CA GLU A 111 0.33 11.52 -21.64
C GLU A 111 -0.07 10.05 -21.50
N VAL A 112 0.06 9.49 -20.30
CA VAL A 112 -0.36 8.11 -20.00
C VAL A 112 -1.49 8.05 -18.99
N LEU A 113 -1.71 9.12 -18.22
CA LEU A 113 -2.85 9.29 -17.31
C LEU A 113 -3.32 10.74 -17.33
N ASP A 114 -4.62 10.93 -17.38
CA ASP A 114 -5.28 12.23 -17.27
C ASP A 114 -6.51 12.07 -16.36
N LEU A 115 -6.50 12.76 -15.23
CA LEU A 115 -7.58 12.77 -14.25
C LEU A 115 -8.25 14.14 -14.29
N THR A 116 -9.54 14.15 -14.54
CA THR A 116 -10.33 15.37 -14.72
C THR A 116 -11.66 15.23 -14.01
N THR A 117 -12.07 16.27 -13.28
CA THR A 117 -13.43 16.36 -12.78
C THR A 117 -14.39 16.73 -13.92
N ARG A 118 -15.56 16.12 -13.92
CA ARG A 118 -16.69 16.49 -14.76
C ARG A 118 -17.97 16.29 -13.94
N ASP A 119 -18.81 17.32 -13.90
CA ASP A 119 -20.12 17.28 -13.23
C ASP A 119 -20.05 16.85 -11.75
N GLY A 120 -18.93 17.17 -11.07
CA GLY A 120 -18.70 16.81 -9.66
C GLY A 120 -18.11 15.41 -9.44
N ASP A 121 -17.86 14.66 -10.51
CA ASP A 121 -17.27 13.31 -10.47
C ASP A 121 -15.88 13.28 -11.11
N LEU A 122 -15.03 12.38 -10.62
CA LEU A 122 -13.67 12.21 -11.15
C LEU A 122 -13.65 11.15 -12.27
N TYR A 123 -13.25 11.59 -13.45
CA TYR A 123 -13.03 10.75 -14.61
C TYR A 123 -11.54 10.58 -14.87
N ALA A 124 -11.20 9.43 -15.42
CA ALA A 124 -9.84 9.07 -15.74
C ALA A 124 -9.76 8.60 -17.20
N TRP A 125 -8.70 9.03 -17.86
CA TRP A 125 -8.22 8.51 -19.12
C TRP A 125 -6.85 7.89 -18.89
N ALA A 126 -6.62 6.67 -19.36
CA ALA A 126 -5.37 5.96 -19.18
C ALA A 126 -4.93 5.26 -20.47
N ALA A 127 -3.66 5.39 -20.82
CA ALA A 127 -3.03 4.66 -21.92
C ALA A 127 -2.35 3.38 -21.41
N LEU A 128 -2.45 2.30 -22.18
CA LEU A 128 -1.88 0.99 -21.90
C LEU A 128 -1.22 0.44 -23.17
N SER A 129 -0.33 -0.55 -23.03
CA SER A 129 0.19 -1.29 -24.18
C SER A 129 -0.93 -2.10 -24.85
N GLY A 130 -1.22 -1.78 -26.11
CA GLY A 130 -2.27 -2.41 -26.92
C GLY A 130 -2.00 -3.88 -27.17
N SER A 131 -0.76 -4.26 -27.50
CA SER A 131 -0.37 -5.68 -27.60
C SER A 131 -0.59 -6.43 -26.29
N ALA A 132 -0.28 -5.83 -25.14
CA ALA A 132 -0.54 -6.44 -23.84
C ALA A 132 -2.03 -6.61 -23.57
N VAL A 133 -2.83 -5.57 -23.82
CA VAL A 133 -4.29 -5.62 -23.63
C VAL A 133 -4.92 -6.67 -24.55
N ARG A 134 -4.56 -6.69 -25.84
CA ARG A 134 -5.08 -7.69 -26.79
C ARG A 134 -4.69 -9.12 -26.40
N ALA A 135 -3.45 -9.33 -25.96
CA ALA A 135 -3.01 -10.63 -25.45
C ALA A 135 -3.80 -11.05 -24.20
N ALA A 136 -4.09 -10.11 -23.30
CA ALA A 136 -4.86 -10.36 -22.09
C ALA A 136 -6.33 -10.70 -22.36
N LEU A 137 -6.95 -10.01 -23.32
CA LEU A 137 -8.31 -10.29 -23.79
C LEU A 137 -8.37 -11.66 -24.47
N ALA A 138 -7.41 -11.97 -25.33
CA ALA A 138 -7.36 -13.26 -26.03
C ALA A 138 -7.17 -14.46 -25.08
N SER A 139 -6.43 -14.27 -23.98
CA SER A 139 -6.23 -15.32 -22.97
C SER A 139 -7.35 -15.41 -21.94
N GLY A 140 -8.29 -14.45 -21.92
CA GLY A 140 -9.33 -14.34 -20.90
C GLY A 140 -8.85 -13.82 -19.54
N SER A 141 -7.58 -13.43 -19.40
CA SER A 141 -7.05 -12.78 -18.18
C SER A 141 -7.59 -11.36 -17.96
N LEU A 142 -8.18 -10.77 -19.01
CA LEU A 142 -8.98 -9.56 -18.95
C LEU A 142 -10.29 -9.82 -19.71
N SER A 143 -11.43 -9.37 -19.19
CA SER A 143 -12.76 -9.60 -19.78
C SER A 143 -13.29 -8.32 -20.43
N ALA A 144 -13.55 -8.36 -21.73
CA ALA A 144 -14.17 -7.24 -22.46
C ALA A 144 -15.55 -6.89 -21.90
N ASP A 145 -16.39 -7.89 -21.63
CA ASP A 145 -17.72 -7.68 -21.04
C ASP A 145 -17.65 -7.00 -19.67
N GLU A 146 -16.67 -7.35 -18.84
CA GLU A 146 -16.49 -6.69 -17.53
C GLU A 146 -15.99 -5.26 -17.68
N MET A 147 -15.11 -4.99 -18.65
CA MET A 147 -14.68 -3.63 -18.97
C MET A 147 -15.87 -2.77 -19.40
N GLU A 148 -16.72 -3.28 -20.29
CA GLU A 148 -17.93 -2.60 -20.75
C GLU A 148 -18.93 -2.38 -19.61
N ARG A 149 -19.18 -3.40 -18.77
CA ARG A 149 -20.06 -3.29 -17.59
C ARG A 149 -19.60 -2.20 -16.62
N ARG A 150 -18.30 -1.95 -16.51
CA ARG A 150 -17.72 -0.89 -15.68
C ARG A 150 -17.68 0.48 -16.36
N GLY A 151 -18.15 0.57 -17.60
CA GLY A 151 -18.16 1.81 -18.37
C GLY A 151 -16.77 2.23 -18.88
N LEU A 152 -15.85 1.27 -19.05
CA LEU A 152 -14.59 1.54 -19.74
C LEU A 152 -14.84 1.61 -21.24
N ILE A 153 -14.55 2.76 -21.82
CA ILE A 153 -14.73 3.01 -23.25
C ILE A 153 -13.34 3.17 -23.86
N GLU A 154 -13.06 2.41 -24.91
CA GLU A 154 -11.85 2.64 -25.71
C GLU A 154 -11.91 4.03 -26.35
N SER A 155 -10.91 4.85 -26.08
CA SER A 155 -10.87 6.25 -26.46
C SER A 155 -9.83 6.44 -27.55
N MET A 156 -10.28 6.83 -28.75
CA MET A 156 -9.38 7.29 -29.81
C MET A 156 -8.95 8.73 -29.52
N ARG A 157 -7.98 8.94 -28.62
CA ARG A 157 -7.26 10.22 -28.61
C ARG A 157 -6.29 10.21 -29.79
N PRO A 158 -6.36 11.16 -30.73
CA PRO A 158 -5.57 11.16 -31.96
C PRO A 158 -4.12 11.62 -31.73
N TYR A 159 -3.51 11.28 -30.59
CA TYR A 159 -2.10 11.54 -30.38
C TYR A 159 -1.33 10.59 -31.29
N LYS A 160 -0.88 11.11 -32.45
CA LYS A 160 0.00 10.40 -33.40
C LYS A 160 1.17 9.72 -32.69
N THR A 161 1.67 10.34 -31.61
CA THR A 161 2.74 9.82 -30.77
C THR A 161 2.40 8.52 -30.05
N LEU A 162 1.15 8.29 -29.62
CA LEU A 162 0.74 7.03 -28.98
C LEU A 162 0.64 5.87 -29.98
N GLY A 163 0.25 6.17 -31.23
CA GLY A 163 0.21 5.18 -32.31
C GLY A 163 1.58 4.58 -32.64
N GLU A 164 2.67 5.32 -32.38
CA GLU A 164 4.04 4.82 -32.56
C GLU A 164 4.43 3.75 -31.52
N TYR A 165 3.72 3.65 -30.39
CA TYR A 165 4.01 2.72 -29.29
C TYR A 165 2.99 1.59 -29.16
N ASP A 166 2.14 1.35 -30.16
CA ASP A 166 1.05 0.37 -30.09
C ASP A 166 0.21 0.56 -28.81
N ALA A 167 -0.09 1.81 -28.45
CA ALA A 167 -0.87 2.11 -27.25
C ALA A 167 -2.37 2.09 -27.54
N VAL A 168 -3.14 1.55 -26.60
CA VAL A 168 -4.61 1.69 -26.54
C VAL A 168 -4.95 2.55 -25.33
N ALA A 169 -6.01 3.35 -25.42
CA ALA A 169 -6.42 4.19 -24.31
C ALA A 169 -7.86 3.92 -23.90
N TYR A 170 -8.12 3.95 -22.60
CA TYR A 170 -9.45 3.78 -22.02
C TYR A 170 -9.85 5.02 -21.25
N GLN A 171 -11.13 5.36 -21.32
CA GLN A 171 -11.74 6.41 -20.50
C GLN A 171 -12.90 5.84 -19.69
N GLY A 172 -13.09 6.34 -18.49
CA GLY A 172 -14.19 5.94 -17.60
C GLY A 172 -14.19 6.74 -16.31
N THR A 173 -15.04 6.34 -15.37
CA THR A 173 -14.96 6.83 -13.99
C THR A 173 -13.62 6.43 -13.37
N LEU A 174 -13.21 7.15 -12.33
CA LEU A 174 -11.98 6.80 -11.60
C LEU A 174 -12.01 5.36 -11.08
N ASP A 175 -13.14 4.88 -10.59
CA ASP A 175 -13.27 3.52 -10.06
C ASP A 175 -13.14 2.45 -11.14
N ALA A 176 -13.64 2.71 -12.35
CA ALA A 176 -13.47 1.83 -13.49
C ALA A 176 -11.99 1.69 -13.89
N ILE A 177 -11.27 2.81 -13.92
CA ILE A 177 -9.83 2.82 -14.24
C ILE A 177 -9.00 2.25 -13.08
N ARG A 178 -9.35 2.51 -11.81
CA ARG A 178 -8.75 1.86 -10.64
C ARG A 178 -8.88 0.34 -10.71
N TRP A 179 -10.07 -0.16 -11.06
CA TRP A 179 -10.29 -1.60 -11.26
C TRP A 179 -9.39 -2.18 -12.35
N LEU A 180 -9.22 -1.47 -13.47
CA LEU A 180 -8.35 -1.90 -14.57
C LEU A 180 -6.89 -2.02 -14.12
N TYR A 181 -6.39 -1.06 -13.35
CA TYR A 181 -5.05 -1.10 -12.76
C TYR A 181 -4.90 -2.13 -11.62
N ALA A 182 -6.01 -2.54 -11.01
CA ALA A 182 -6.00 -3.62 -10.01
C ALA A 182 -5.94 -5.02 -10.66
N GLN A 183 -6.23 -5.15 -11.95
CA GLN A 183 -6.05 -6.41 -12.67
C GLN A 183 -4.56 -6.63 -12.97
N PRO A 184 -3.98 -7.81 -12.69
CA PRO A 184 -2.57 -8.09 -13.02
C PRO A 184 -2.24 -7.82 -14.49
N ALA A 185 -3.14 -8.19 -15.41
CA ALA A 185 -2.98 -7.95 -16.83
C ALA A 185 -3.03 -6.46 -17.22
N GLY A 186 -3.93 -5.69 -16.59
CA GLY A 186 -4.03 -4.24 -16.81
C GLY A 186 -2.81 -3.49 -16.30
N LEU A 187 -2.33 -3.85 -15.11
CA LEU A 187 -1.09 -3.30 -14.55
C LEU A 187 0.13 -3.65 -15.40
N THR A 188 0.24 -4.90 -15.87
CA THR A 188 1.31 -5.33 -16.79
C THR A 188 1.29 -4.50 -18.08
N ALA A 189 0.12 -4.25 -18.64
CA ALA A 189 -0.02 -3.43 -19.84
C ALA A 189 0.38 -1.97 -19.62
N ALA A 190 0.07 -1.39 -18.45
CA ALA A 190 0.49 -0.04 -18.07
C ALA A 190 2.02 0.06 -17.93
N ARG A 191 2.63 -0.92 -17.24
CA ARG A 191 4.08 -1.01 -17.02
C ARG A 191 4.84 -1.16 -18.31
N LEU A 192 4.37 -2.04 -19.20
CA LEU A 192 5.02 -2.27 -20.48
C LEU A 192 5.04 -0.98 -21.32
N LEU A 193 3.91 -0.26 -21.38
CA LEU A 193 3.87 1.02 -22.08
C LEU A 193 4.83 2.03 -21.44
N CYS A 194 4.77 2.22 -20.12
CA CYS A 194 5.66 3.17 -19.44
C CYS A 194 7.15 2.80 -19.62
N ALA A 195 7.49 1.52 -19.60
CA ALA A 195 8.85 1.04 -19.86
C ALA A 195 9.31 1.35 -21.28
N GLN A 196 8.48 1.11 -22.29
CA GLN A 196 8.78 1.46 -23.69
C GLN A 196 9.02 2.97 -23.84
N LEU A 197 8.17 3.79 -23.23
CA LEU A 197 8.25 5.25 -23.31
C LEU A 197 9.49 5.81 -22.61
N VAL A 198 9.84 5.27 -21.44
CA VAL A 198 11.03 5.69 -20.68
C VAL A 198 12.31 5.26 -21.40
N ALA A 199 12.32 4.06 -21.99
CA ALA A 199 13.45 3.50 -22.71
C ALA A 199 13.74 4.22 -24.04
N ASP A 200 12.72 4.75 -24.71
CA ASP A 200 12.87 5.57 -25.93
C ASP A 200 13.67 6.86 -25.66
N GLY A 201 13.63 7.37 -24.43
CA GLY A 201 14.51 8.45 -23.97
C GLY A 201 14.19 9.85 -24.51
N ARG A 202 13.11 10.02 -25.29
CA ARG A 202 12.63 11.34 -25.72
C ARG A 202 11.77 11.97 -24.61
N PHE A 203 12.28 13.04 -23.98
CA PHE A 203 11.55 13.80 -22.95
C PHE A 203 11.79 15.31 -23.07
N PRO A 204 10.96 16.06 -23.81
CA PRO A 204 11.21 17.48 -24.10
C PRO A 204 10.67 18.45 -23.04
N HIS A 205 9.90 18.01 -22.05
CA HIS A 205 8.97 18.90 -21.33
C HIS A 205 9.41 19.44 -19.96
N ARG A 206 10.71 19.52 -19.64
CA ARG A 206 11.20 19.94 -18.29
C ARG A 206 10.57 21.22 -17.72
N LYS A 207 10.11 22.15 -18.56
CA LYS A 207 9.53 23.45 -18.13
C LYS A 207 8.24 23.32 -17.32
N ASN A 208 7.50 22.21 -17.44
CA ASN A 208 6.23 21.99 -16.72
C ASN A 208 6.36 20.97 -15.58
N TYR A 209 7.58 20.60 -15.23
CA TYR A 209 7.82 19.67 -14.14
C TYR A 209 7.67 20.39 -12.79
N GLU A 210 6.71 19.94 -12.00
CA GLU A 210 6.47 20.41 -10.63
C GLU A 210 6.88 19.32 -9.64
N PRO A 211 8.12 19.36 -9.09
CA PRO A 211 8.58 18.33 -8.16
C PRO A 211 7.72 18.25 -6.89
N ALA A 212 7.14 19.38 -6.48
CA ALA A 212 6.22 19.44 -5.34
C ALA A 212 4.94 18.63 -5.59
N ALA A 213 4.37 18.67 -6.80
CA ALA A 213 3.19 17.90 -7.14
C ALA A 213 3.46 16.39 -7.11
N VAL A 214 4.64 15.97 -7.58
CA VAL A 214 5.06 14.56 -7.49
C VAL A 214 5.20 14.13 -6.03
N ALA A 215 5.90 14.92 -5.22
CA ALA A 215 6.11 14.64 -3.81
C ALA A 215 4.77 14.51 -3.07
N GLU A 216 3.84 15.43 -3.33
CA GLU A 216 2.52 15.46 -2.75
C GLU A 216 1.68 14.24 -3.17
N ALA A 217 1.62 13.89 -4.46
CA ALA A 217 0.86 12.72 -4.91
C ALA A 217 1.38 11.42 -4.28
N TRP A 218 2.70 11.29 -4.21
CA TRP A 218 3.38 10.15 -3.60
C TRP A 218 3.07 10.05 -2.10
N ALA A 219 3.18 11.17 -1.38
CA ALA A 219 2.91 11.24 0.05
C ALA A 219 1.42 11.02 0.38
N ILE A 220 0.50 11.58 -0.42
CA ILE A 220 -0.95 11.39 -0.25
C ILE A 220 -1.33 9.93 -0.45
N HIS A 221 -0.76 9.28 -1.47
CA HIS A 221 -1.00 7.86 -1.68
C HIS A 221 -0.50 7.00 -0.49
N GLU A 222 0.69 7.29 0.04
CA GLU A 222 1.21 6.64 1.24
C GLU A 222 0.34 6.89 2.47
N ALA A 223 -0.04 8.14 2.72
CA ALA A 223 -0.94 8.52 3.81
C ALA A 223 -2.30 7.80 3.71
N ALA A 224 -2.88 7.72 2.52
CA ALA A 224 -4.12 6.97 2.25
C ALA A 224 -3.94 5.47 2.50
N GLY A 225 -2.75 4.92 2.23
CA GLY A 225 -2.37 3.54 2.55
C GLY A 225 -2.19 3.28 4.05
N GLN A 226 -1.58 4.21 4.80
CA GLN A 226 -1.41 4.12 6.25
C GLN A 226 -2.75 4.04 6.99
N GLY A 227 -3.74 4.83 6.54
CA GLY A 227 -5.11 4.76 7.05
C GLY A 227 -5.74 3.37 6.90
N ARG A 228 -5.43 2.65 5.80
CA ARG A 228 -5.96 1.31 5.50
C ARG A 228 -5.22 0.18 6.20
N ARG A 229 -3.94 0.37 6.54
CA ARG A 229 -3.10 -0.65 7.21
C ARG A 229 -3.39 -0.75 8.70
N GLY A 230 -3.68 0.38 9.37
CA GLY A 230 -3.93 0.41 10.81
C GLY A 230 -2.64 0.24 11.63
N PHE A 231 -1.48 0.47 11.00
CA PHE A 231 -0.17 0.51 11.62
C PHE A 231 0.74 1.46 10.82
N ASP A 232 1.74 2.04 11.49
CA ASP A 232 2.60 3.09 10.93
C ASP A 232 3.95 2.54 10.47
N ARG A 233 4.32 1.34 10.92
CA ARG A 233 5.57 0.66 10.54
C ARG A 233 5.43 -0.86 10.54
N PRO A 234 6.23 -1.60 9.74
CA PRO A 234 6.26 -3.05 9.80
C PRO A 234 6.64 -3.56 11.19
N TYR A 235 6.19 -4.76 11.56
CA TYR A 235 6.63 -5.44 12.78
C TYR A 235 8.13 -5.75 12.73
N ARG A 236 8.87 -5.37 13.77
CA ARG A 236 10.34 -5.52 13.87
C ARG A 236 10.78 -6.46 14.99
N GLY A 237 9.85 -6.92 15.84
CA GLY A 237 10.18 -7.63 17.08
C GLY A 237 10.64 -6.67 18.18
N LYS A 238 10.25 -6.95 19.43
CA LYS A 238 10.60 -6.06 20.55
C LYS A 238 11.84 -6.56 21.31
N PRO A 239 12.75 -5.65 21.69
CA PRO A 239 13.80 -5.98 22.64
C PRO A 239 13.21 -6.28 24.03
N ALA A 240 13.87 -7.17 24.76
CA ALA A 240 13.38 -7.84 25.98
C ALA A 240 13.26 -6.97 27.25
N ASP A 241 13.31 -5.65 27.12
CA ASP A 241 13.50 -4.76 28.26
C ASP A 241 12.15 -4.34 28.85
N GLY A 242 11.62 -5.21 29.72
CA GLY A 242 10.45 -4.91 30.53
C GLY A 242 10.79 -3.98 31.70
N VAL A 243 9.92 -2.99 31.94
CA VAL A 243 10.02 -1.99 33.02
C VAL A 243 9.60 -2.54 34.39
N TYR A 244 9.24 -3.82 34.49
CA TYR A 244 8.72 -4.48 35.70
C TYR A 244 9.64 -5.63 36.15
N PRO A 245 10.67 -5.35 36.97
CA PRO A 245 11.70 -6.32 37.37
C PRO A 245 11.13 -7.59 38.01
N GLU A 246 10.06 -7.46 38.80
CA GLU A 246 9.39 -8.54 39.51
C GLU A 246 8.67 -9.53 38.59
N LEU A 247 8.40 -9.11 37.35
CA LEU A 247 7.84 -9.97 36.31
C LEU A 247 8.92 -10.38 35.30
N ILE A 248 10.21 -10.15 35.52
CA ILE A 248 11.25 -10.66 34.61
C ILE A 248 11.55 -12.12 34.99
N PRO A 249 11.50 -13.08 34.03
CA PRO A 249 11.91 -14.45 34.31
C PRO A 249 13.32 -14.49 34.90
N VAL A 250 13.50 -15.21 36.00
CA VAL A 250 14.79 -15.30 36.68
C VAL A 250 15.76 -16.14 35.86
N GLY A 251 16.89 -15.53 35.49
CA GLY A 251 17.97 -16.18 34.74
C GLY A 251 17.91 -15.97 33.23
N ALA A 252 19.09 -15.93 32.59
CA ALA A 252 19.23 -15.61 31.17
C ALA A 252 18.46 -16.59 30.26
N ALA A 253 18.46 -17.89 30.58
CA ALA A 253 17.76 -18.91 29.80
C ALA A 253 16.23 -18.75 29.86
N ALA A 254 15.67 -18.48 31.03
CA ALA A 254 14.23 -18.26 31.19
C ALA A 254 13.79 -16.98 30.47
N ARG A 255 14.62 -15.93 30.50
CA ARG A 255 14.39 -14.69 29.75
C ARG A 255 14.41 -14.94 28.24
N ALA A 256 15.42 -15.65 27.73
CA ALA A 256 15.51 -16.02 26.33
C ALA A 256 14.30 -16.85 25.85
N ALA A 257 13.85 -17.80 26.66
CA ALA A 257 12.66 -18.61 26.35
C ALA A 257 11.38 -17.77 26.29
N ALA A 258 11.18 -16.84 27.24
CA ALA A 258 10.02 -15.96 27.24
C ALA A 258 9.99 -15.01 26.02
N ILE A 259 11.14 -14.45 25.63
CA ILE A 259 11.25 -13.63 24.40
C ILE A 259 10.91 -14.49 23.17
N GLY A 260 11.51 -15.68 23.07
CA GLY A 260 11.28 -16.58 21.94
C GLY A 260 9.82 -16.99 21.80
N GLU A 261 9.12 -17.23 22.92
CA GLU A 261 7.69 -17.52 22.91
C GLU A 261 6.84 -16.30 22.53
N HIS A 262 7.15 -15.12 23.09
CA HIS A 262 6.47 -13.88 22.72
C HIS A 262 6.59 -13.58 21.22
N ASP A 263 7.79 -13.71 20.65
CA ASP A 263 8.04 -13.53 19.23
C ASP A 263 7.32 -14.58 18.37
N ALA A 264 7.24 -15.82 18.86
CA ALA A 264 6.48 -16.89 18.19
C ALA A 264 4.99 -16.56 18.15
N LEU A 265 4.40 -16.09 19.25
CA LEU A 265 3.00 -15.66 19.29
C LEU A 265 2.72 -14.46 18.38
N CYS A 266 3.62 -13.49 18.32
CA CYS A 266 3.48 -12.35 17.41
C CYS A 266 3.49 -12.80 15.94
N ARG A 267 4.40 -13.72 15.57
CA ARG A 267 4.41 -14.30 14.21
C ARG A 267 3.14 -15.09 13.93
N GLN A 268 2.70 -15.93 14.87
CA GLN A 268 1.47 -16.71 14.73
C GLN A 268 0.25 -15.80 14.46
N LEU A 269 0.11 -14.71 15.22
CA LEU A 269 -0.96 -13.73 15.01
C LEU A 269 -0.86 -13.04 13.64
N ARG A 270 0.35 -12.66 13.21
CA ARG A 270 0.57 -12.06 11.89
C ARG A 270 0.23 -13.02 10.75
N ASP A 271 0.65 -14.26 10.85
CA ASP A 271 0.40 -15.28 9.83
C ASP A 271 -1.10 -15.59 9.73
N HIS A 272 -1.80 -15.65 10.87
CA HIS A 272 -3.25 -15.81 10.91
C HIS A 272 -3.99 -14.64 10.23
N LEU A 273 -3.59 -13.39 10.53
CA LEU A 273 -4.16 -12.20 9.90
C LEU A 273 -3.85 -12.16 8.39
N ALA A 274 -2.62 -12.50 8.00
CA ALA A 274 -2.22 -12.55 6.60
C ALA A 274 -3.02 -13.57 5.79
N ALA A 275 -3.30 -14.75 6.37
CA ALA A 275 -4.17 -15.76 5.75
C ALA A 275 -5.61 -15.25 5.52
N ALA A 276 -6.06 -14.28 6.32
CA ALA A 276 -7.34 -13.59 6.16
C ALA A 276 -7.28 -12.33 5.26
N GLY A 277 -6.11 -12.05 4.65
CA GLY A 277 -5.88 -10.86 3.82
C GLY A 277 -5.67 -9.57 4.62
N ILE A 278 -5.39 -9.66 5.91
CA ILE A 278 -5.23 -8.52 6.82
C ILE A 278 -3.74 -8.33 7.12
N ALA A 279 -3.23 -7.14 6.82
CA ALA A 279 -1.86 -6.78 7.17
C ALA A 279 -1.77 -6.31 8.62
N ALA A 280 -0.68 -6.65 9.31
CA ALA A 280 -0.41 -6.21 10.67
C ALA A 280 1.03 -5.68 10.83
N GLY A 281 1.20 -4.71 11.72
CA GLY A 281 2.47 -4.06 12.03
C GLY A 281 2.44 -3.40 13.40
N GLU A 282 3.17 -2.29 13.57
CA GLU A 282 3.26 -1.56 14.85
C GLU A 282 2.81 -0.11 14.73
N LEU A 283 2.39 0.47 15.85
CA LEU A 283 2.10 1.90 15.96
C LEU A 283 3.27 2.65 16.61
N VAL A 284 3.54 3.87 16.14
CA VAL A 284 4.46 4.79 16.83
C VAL A 284 3.75 5.42 18.03
N ALA A 285 2.45 5.66 17.89
CA ALA A 285 1.61 6.35 18.84
C ALA A 285 1.57 5.69 20.25
N VAL A 286 1.60 4.36 20.30
CA VAL A 286 1.52 3.54 21.51
C VAL A 286 2.37 2.29 21.33
N PRO A 287 2.99 1.76 22.40
CA PRO A 287 3.86 0.60 22.30
C PRO A 287 3.06 -0.72 22.34
N ALA A 288 1.99 -0.85 21.55
CA ALA A 288 1.33 -2.15 21.33
C ALA A 288 2.28 -3.10 20.58
N ASP A 289 2.14 -4.41 20.78
CA ASP A 289 2.97 -5.40 20.08
C ASP A 289 2.59 -5.50 18.60
N LEU A 290 1.28 -5.49 18.32
CA LEU A 290 0.74 -5.50 16.96
C LEU A 290 -0.46 -4.56 16.83
N ALA A 291 -0.68 -4.07 15.62
CA ALA A 291 -1.82 -3.25 15.24
C ALA A 291 -2.23 -3.52 13.78
N TRP A 292 -3.53 -3.41 13.50
CA TRP A 292 -4.10 -3.61 12.17
C TRP A 292 -5.46 -2.89 12.03
N ARG A 293 -6.02 -2.91 10.81
CA ARG A 293 -7.46 -2.62 10.58
C ARG A 293 -8.25 -3.90 10.45
N ASP A 294 -9.37 -3.98 11.17
CA ASP A 294 -10.36 -5.04 10.89
C ASP A 294 -11.04 -4.82 9.53
N ARG A 295 -11.86 -5.78 9.08
CA ARG A 295 -12.54 -5.68 7.78
C ARG A 295 -13.52 -4.50 7.68
N ALA A 296 -13.99 -3.99 8.81
CA ALA A 296 -14.84 -2.80 8.88
C ALA A 296 -14.03 -1.49 8.91
N GLY A 297 -12.70 -1.56 8.84
CA GLY A 297 -11.81 -0.39 8.93
C GLY A 297 -11.59 0.12 10.36
N GLY A 298 -12.06 -0.60 11.38
CA GLY A 298 -11.82 -0.29 12.78
C GLY A 298 -10.35 -0.52 13.16
N GLN A 299 -9.79 0.37 13.98
CA GLN A 299 -8.43 0.19 14.50
C GLN A 299 -8.45 -0.96 15.51
N VAL A 300 -7.50 -1.88 15.41
CA VAL A 300 -7.25 -2.92 16.41
C VAL A 300 -5.82 -2.82 16.91
N ILE A 301 -5.62 -3.02 18.21
CA ILE A 301 -4.32 -3.15 18.85
C ILE A 301 -4.27 -4.45 19.64
N ALA A 302 -3.12 -5.13 19.62
CA ALA A 302 -2.87 -6.31 20.41
C ALA A 302 -1.66 -6.13 21.32
N GLU A 303 -1.82 -6.60 22.55
CA GLU A 303 -0.73 -6.88 23.48
C GLU A 303 -0.56 -8.40 23.58
N VAL A 304 0.68 -8.88 23.55
CA VAL A 304 1.06 -10.29 23.50
C VAL A 304 1.88 -10.65 24.74
N LYS A 305 1.48 -11.66 25.50
CA LYS A 305 2.19 -12.12 26.71
C LYS A 305 2.54 -13.60 26.67
N SER A 306 3.82 -13.89 26.89
CA SER A 306 4.35 -15.23 27.16
C SER A 306 3.99 -15.69 28.58
N CYS A 307 3.42 -16.88 28.73
CA CYS A 307 2.96 -17.45 30.02
C CYS A 307 3.77 -18.69 30.48
N LEU A 308 5.07 -18.79 30.14
CA LEU A 308 5.90 -19.98 30.44
C LEU A 308 6.24 -20.24 31.92
N ALA A 309 6.06 -19.28 32.84
CA ALA A 309 6.71 -19.32 34.16
C ALA A 309 5.78 -19.38 35.38
N GLY A 310 4.49 -19.73 35.21
CA GLY A 310 3.58 -19.96 36.34
C GLY A 310 3.05 -18.70 37.05
N ALA A 311 3.39 -17.51 36.54
CA ALA A 311 2.83 -16.22 36.96
C ALA A 311 1.75 -15.72 35.97
N ASP A 312 0.95 -16.64 35.44
CA ASP A 312 0.02 -16.41 34.32
C ASP A 312 -0.98 -15.30 34.64
N ALA A 313 -1.52 -15.27 35.87
CA ALA A 313 -2.46 -14.25 36.31
C ALA A 313 -1.83 -12.85 36.36
N ASP A 314 -0.57 -12.72 36.81
CA ASP A 314 0.11 -11.42 36.87
C ASP A 314 0.49 -10.92 35.47
N ARG A 315 0.84 -11.82 34.56
CA ARG A 315 1.03 -11.50 33.14
C ARG A 315 -0.27 -11.04 32.48
N LEU A 316 -1.39 -11.70 32.77
CA LEU A 316 -2.71 -11.31 32.28
C LEU A 316 -3.11 -9.94 32.82
N ARG A 317 -2.93 -9.68 34.13
CA ARG A 317 -3.16 -8.36 34.74
C ARG A 317 -2.32 -7.27 34.08
N LEU A 318 -1.02 -7.53 33.91
CA LEU A 318 -0.10 -6.58 33.27
C LEU A 318 -0.51 -6.30 31.82
N GLY A 319 -0.71 -7.35 31.02
CA GLY A 319 -1.09 -7.21 29.62
C GLY A 319 -2.43 -6.50 29.45
N LEU A 320 -3.40 -6.82 30.31
CA LEU A 320 -4.70 -6.13 30.33
C LEU A 320 -4.54 -4.64 30.68
N GLY A 321 -3.76 -4.31 31.71
CA GLY A 321 -3.48 -2.92 32.08
C GLY A 321 -2.81 -2.13 30.94
N GLN A 322 -1.83 -2.75 30.27
CA GLN A 322 -1.13 -2.13 29.14
C GLN A 322 -2.05 -1.87 27.95
N VAL A 323 -2.83 -2.87 27.51
CA VAL A 323 -3.71 -2.68 26.34
C VAL A 323 -4.81 -1.65 26.63
N LEU A 324 -5.29 -1.56 27.87
CA LEU A 324 -6.23 -0.53 28.30
C LEU A 324 -5.62 0.87 28.29
N ASP A 325 -4.39 1.05 28.79
CA ASP A 325 -3.64 2.31 28.71
C ASP A 325 -3.45 2.74 27.25
N TYR A 326 -3.03 1.82 26.37
CA TYR A 326 -2.82 2.13 24.96
C TYR A 326 -4.13 2.54 24.27
N ARG A 327 -5.21 1.82 24.52
CA ARG A 327 -6.55 2.15 23.99
C ARG A 327 -6.97 3.56 24.43
N GLN A 328 -6.75 3.92 25.70
CA GLN A 328 -7.07 5.24 26.22
C GLN A 328 -6.21 6.35 25.59
N ARG A 329 -4.91 6.12 25.39
CA ARG A 329 -4.01 7.08 24.72
C ARG A 329 -4.38 7.32 23.27
N LEU A 330 -4.81 6.28 22.56
CA LEU A 330 -5.34 6.40 21.20
C LEU A 330 -6.66 7.18 21.18
N ALA A 331 -7.57 6.88 22.12
CA ALA A 331 -8.84 7.59 22.24
C ALA A 331 -8.65 9.09 22.51
N ALA A 332 -7.69 9.47 23.36
CA ALA A 332 -7.32 10.87 23.62
C ALA A 332 -6.81 11.62 22.36
N ARG A 333 -6.42 10.87 21.32
CA ARG A 333 -6.01 11.38 20.00
C ARG A 333 -7.12 11.24 18.94
N GLY A 334 -8.34 10.92 19.35
CA GLY A 334 -9.48 10.73 18.45
C GLY A 334 -9.48 9.39 17.71
N VAL A 335 -8.64 8.43 18.10
CA VAL A 335 -8.56 7.11 17.47
C VAL A 335 -9.24 6.08 18.37
N ALA A 336 -10.45 5.65 18.02
CA ALA A 336 -11.12 4.54 18.68
C ALA A 336 -10.49 3.21 18.24
N ALA A 337 -10.05 2.38 19.20
CA ALA A 337 -9.40 1.10 18.93
C ALA A 337 -10.05 -0.06 19.70
N LYS A 338 -10.25 -1.19 19.02
CA LYS A 338 -10.52 -2.49 19.65
C LYS A 338 -9.22 -3.02 20.27
N ALA A 339 -9.32 -3.62 21.43
CA ALA A 339 -8.19 -4.13 22.19
C ALA A 339 -8.21 -5.66 22.20
N VAL A 340 -7.07 -6.27 21.88
CA VAL A 340 -6.83 -7.71 21.93
C VAL A 340 -5.71 -7.99 22.92
N LEU A 341 -5.89 -9.00 23.76
CA LEU A 341 -4.84 -9.56 24.60
C LEU A 341 -4.59 -10.99 24.12
N LEU A 342 -3.41 -11.27 23.57
CA LEU A 342 -3.00 -12.62 23.20
C LEU A 342 -2.04 -13.17 24.25
N VAL A 343 -2.33 -14.36 24.75
CA VAL A 343 -1.45 -15.07 25.67
C VAL A 343 -1.13 -16.47 25.16
N SER A 344 -0.03 -17.07 25.61
CA SER A 344 0.33 -18.43 25.18
C SER A 344 -0.77 -19.46 25.45
N ARG A 345 -1.42 -19.34 26.62
CA ARG A 345 -2.48 -20.22 27.11
C ARG A 345 -3.28 -19.53 28.21
N VAL A 346 -4.53 -19.94 28.39
CA VAL A 346 -5.41 -19.48 29.48
C VAL A 346 -5.71 -20.65 30.42
N ARG A 347 -5.21 -20.62 31.66
CA ARG A 347 -5.47 -21.69 32.64
C ARG A 347 -6.77 -21.50 33.40
N ASP A 348 -7.08 -20.26 33.75
CA ASP A 348 -8.31 -19.91 34.46
C ASP A 348 -9.30 -19.27 33.46
N PRO A 349 -10.38 -19.97 33.09
CA PRO A 349 -11.32 -19.51 32.08
C PRO A 349 -12.07 -18.24 32.49
N ALA A 350 -12.10 -17.87 33.78
CA ALA A 350 -12.72 -16.62 34.23
C ALA A 350 -12.09 -15.38 33.57
N TRP A 351 -10.86 -15.49 33.06
CA TRP A 351 -10.19 -14.42 32.34
C TRP A 351 -10.88 -14.00 31.04
N PHE A 352 -11.60 -14.91 30.38
CA PHE A 352 -12.41 -14.55 29.21
C PHE A 352 -13.50 -13.55 29.61
N ASP A 353 -14.21 -13.80 30.70
CA ASP A 353 -15.26 -12.92 31.20
C ASP A 353 -14.70 -11.59 31.73
N ILE A 354 -13.56 -11.63 32.43
CA ILE A 354 -12.86 -10.43 32.92
C ILE A 354 -12.49 -9.52 31.74
N CYS A 355 -11.86 -10.06 30.69
CA CYS A 355 -11.47 -9.27 29.52
C CYS A 355 -12.70 -8.75 28.77
N ALA A 356 -13.71 -9.60 28.58
CA ALA A 356 -14.97 -9.22 27.91
C ALA A 356 -15.68 -8.08 28.67
N GLY A 357 -15.70 -8.11 30.00
CA GLY A 357 -16.31 -7.09 30.86
C GLY A 357 -15.71 -5.69 30.69
N VAL A 358 -14.50 -5.57 30.15
CA VAL A 358 -13.84 -4.29 29.84
C VAL A 358 -13.64 -4.05 28.34
N GLY A 359 -14.31 -4.85 27.50
CA GLY A 359 -14.27 -4.75 26.04
C GLY A 359 -12.91 -5.10 25.44
N VAL A 360 -12.21 -6.08 26.01
CA VAL A 360 -10.95 -6.63 25.50
C VAL A 360 -11.19 -8.07 25.03
N THR A 361 -10.78 -8.40 23.80
CA THR A 361 -10.83 -9.77 23.29
C THR A 361 -9.60 -10.53 23.77
N LEU A 362 -9.81 -11.59 24.58
CA LEU A 362 -8.74 -12.49 25.00
C LEU A 362 -8.58 -13.63 23.99
N LEU A 363 -7.33 -13.89 23.58
CA LEU A 363 -6.96 -15.01 22.71
C LEU A 363 -5.92 -15.89 23.39
N ALA A 364 -6.01 -17.19 23.13
CA ALA A 364 -5.05 -18.18 23.59
C ALA A 364 -4.27 -18.75 22.38
N GLY A 365 -2.94 -18.76 22.47
CA GLY A 365 -2.03 -19.24 21.43
C GLY A 365 -2.18 -20.73 21.13
N ASP A 366 -2.54 -21.52 22.13
CA ASP A 366 -2.83 -22.94 22.04
C ASP A 366 -4.22 -23.27 21.45
N ASP A 367 -5.05 -22.27 21.15
CA ASP A 367 -6.36 -22.42 20.51
C ASP A 367 -6.57 -21.45 19.33
N GLU A 368 -5.61 -21.45 18.39
CA GLU A 368 -5.64 -20.58 17.21
C GLU A 368 -6.93 -20.72 16.37
N LYS A 369 -7.51 -21.92 16.31
CA LYS A 369 -8.73 -22.20 15.52
C LYS A 369 -9.95 -21.44 16.04
N ALA A 370 -9.95 -21.07 17.31
CA ALA A 370 -11.01 -20.28 17.92
C ALA A 370 -10.90 -18.77 17.65
N TRP A 371 -9.80 -18.30 17.06
CA TRP A 371 -9.61 -16.87 16.81
C TRP A 371 -10.66 -16.33 15.82
N ARG A 372 -11.26 -15.19 16.18
CA ARG A 372 -12.26 -14.47 15.39
C ARG A 372 -11.85 -13.00 15.32
N LEU A 373 -10.91 -12.71 14.43
CA LEU A 373 -10.22 -11.41 14.33
C LEU A 373 -10.55 -10.60 13.07
N ALA A 374 -11.43 -11.14 12.23
CA ALA A 374 -11.73 -10.64 10.90
C ALA A 374 -13.03 -9.86 10.83
#